data_AF-A0A803QCE0-F1
#
_entry.id   AF-A0A803QCE0-F1
#
_cell.length_a   1.000
_cell.length_b   1.000
_cell.length_c   1.000
_cell.angle_alpha   90.00
_cell.angle_beta   90.00
_cell.angle_gamma   90.00
#
_symmetry.space_group_name_H-M   'P 1'
#
loop_
_entity.id
_entity.type
_entity.pdbx_description
1 polymer ?
#
loop_
_entity_poly.entity_id
_entity_poly.type
_entity_poly.pdbx_seq_one_letter_code
_entity_poly.pdbx_strand_id
1 'polypeptide(L)'
;MAKNIIRKRFKKALEMNVRQLNRFEYEVTGKGKDAIVDLGQRQCSCRVFDLDKLTCVHALAAYEQARIEVYDLCSNYYKLETWALAYVDTIYPVPQ
;
A
#
# COMPACT_ATOMS: atom_id res chain seq x y z
N MET A 1 10.59 2.99 -9.28
CA MET A 1 11.04 2.90 -7.87
C MET A 1 10.02 2.19 -6.96
N ALA A 2 8.77 2.65 -6.90
CA ALA A 2 7.71 2.09 -6.04
C ALA A 2 7.41 0.58 -6.27
N LYS A 3 7.42 0.11 -7.52
CA LYS A 3 7.19 -1.31 -7.87
C LYS A 3 8.16 -2.27 -7.18
N ASN A 4 9.44 -1.88 -7.05
CA ASN A 4 10.45 -2.70 -6.37
C ASN A 4 10.24 -2.73 -4.84
N ILE A 5 9.81 -1.60 -4.26
CA ILE A 5 9.48 -1.50 -2.83
C ILE A 5 8.29 -2.41 -2.51
N ILE A 6 7.22 -2.32 -3.30
CA ILE A 6 6.02 -3.15 -3.12
C ILE A 6 6.37 -4.63 -3.28
N ARG A 7 7.14 -5.01 -4.31
CA ARG A 7 7.58 -6.40 -4.50
C ARG A 7 8.36 -6.94 -3.28
N LYS A 8 9.24 -6.13 -2.69
CA LYS A 8 9.99 -6.51 -1.48
C LYS A 8 9.08 -6.62 -0.25
N ARG A 9 8.13 -5.70 -0.09
CA ARG A 9 7.13 -5.75 1.00
C ARG A 9 6.20 -6.95 0.85
N PHE A 10 5.78 -7.27 -0.37
CA PHE A 10 4.90 -8.39 -0.68
C PHE A 10 5.55 -9.73 -0.31
N LYS A 11 6.84 -9.93 -0.61
CA LYS A 11 7.57 -11.12 -0.15
C LYS A 11 7.51 -11.31 1.37
N LYS A 12 7.61 -10.22 2.14
CA LYS A 12 7.46 -10.27 3.61
C LYS A 12 6.02 -10.50 4.05
N ALA A 13 5.05 -9.97 3.30
CA ALA A 13 3.63 -10.16 3.58
C ALA A 13 3.21 -11.63 3.49
N LEU A 14 3.82 -12.40 2.57
CA LEU A 14 3.60 -13.85 2.45
C LEU A 14 4.09 -14.66 3.67
N GLU A 15 4.92 -14.06 4.53
CA GLU A 15 5.40 -14.70 5.78
C GLU A 15 4.52 -14.34 6.99
N MET A 16 3.46 -13.55 6.80
CA MET A 16 2.57 -13.10 7.87
C MET A 16 1.38 -14.05 8.04
N ASN A 17 0.88 -14.13 9.26
CA ASN A 17 -0.37 -14.81 9.55
C ASN A 17 -1.52 -13.80 9.49
N VAL A 18 -2.61 -14.17 8.84
CA VAL A 18 -3.76 -13.28 8.63
C VAL A 18 -5.01 -13.96 9.16
N ARG A 19 -5.69 -13.29 10.08
CA ARG A 19 -7.00 -13.71 10.60
C ARG A 19 -8.05 -12.67 10.21
N GLN A 20 -9.05 -13.11 9.47
CA GLN A 20 -10.20 -12.26 9.16
C GLN A 20 -11.03 -12.04 10.44
N LEU A 21 -11.30 -10.77 10.78
CA LEU A 21 -12.12 -10.39 11.93
C LEU A 21 -13.57 -10.15 11.51
N ASN A 22 -13.77 -9.49 10.37
CA ASN A 22 -15.09 -9.29 9.75
C ASN A 22 -14.96 -9.10 8.23
N ARG A 23 -16.00 -8.56 7.58
CA ARG A 23 -16.02 -8.35 6.12
C ARG A 23 -14.86 -7.48 5.61
N PHE A 24 -14.37 -6.53 6.40
CA PHE A 24 -13.38 -5.55 5.98
C PHE A 24 -12.11 -5.54 6.85
N GLU A 25 -12.19 -6.02 8.09
CA GLU A 25 -11.09 -5.99 9.04
C GLU A 25 -10.36 -7.32 9.15
N TYR A 26 -9.03 -7.21 9.20
CA TYR A 26 -8.10 -8.33 9.30
C TYR A 26 -7.08 -8.02 10.39
N GLU A 27 -6.85 -9.00 11.26
CA GLU A 27 -5.71 -9.02 12.15
C GLU A 27 -4.54 -9.67 11.41
N VAL A 28 -3.41 -8.98 11.38
CA VAL A 28 -2.19 -9.47 10.74
C VAL A 28 -1.08 -9.54 11.78
N THR A 29 -0.55 -10.74 11.98
CA THR A 29 0.51 -11.03 12.94
C THR A 29 1.74 -11.61 12.25
N GLY A 30 2.93 -11.41 12.81
CA GLY A 30 4.17 -11.87 12.18
C GLY A 30 5.43 -11.50 12.96
N LYS A 31 6.60 -11.48 12.27
CA LYS A 31 7.90 -11.09 12.85
C LYS A 31 8.01 -9.57 13.08
N GLY A 32 7.07 -8.97 13.80
CA GLY A 32 6.99 -7.53 14.03
C GLY A 32 5.81 -7.13 14.91
N LYS A 33 5.40 -5.86 14.85
CA LYS A 33 4.17 -5.39 15.51
C LYS A 33 2.96 -5.91 14.76
N ASP A 34 2.05 -6.53 15.50
CA ASP A 34 0.74 -6.88 15.00
C ASP A 34 -0.03 -5.62 14.57
N ALA A 35 -0.90 -5.79 13.58
CA ALA A 35 -1.70 -4.71 13.05
C ALA A 35 -3.12 -5.14 12.74
N ILE A 36 -4.04 -4.18 12.88
CA ILE A 36 -5.39 -4.29 12.34
C ILE A 36 -5.40 -3.55 11.00
N VAL A 37 -5.90 -4.22 9.99
CA VAL A 37 -6.05 -3.68 8.63
C VAL A 37 -7.54 -3.60 8.33
N ASP A 38 -8.02 -2.40 7.98
CA ASP A 38 -9.35 -2.18 7.43
C ASP A 38 -9.23 -1.96 5.92
N LEU A 39 -9.66 -2.94 5.13
CA LEU A 39 -9.63 -2.86 3.67
C LEU A 39 -10.69 -1.92 3.08
N GLY A 40 -11.80 -1.69 3.79
CA GLY A 40 -12.87 -0.77 3.38
C GLY A 40 -12.42 0.69 3.46
N GLN A 41 -11.75 1.05 4.54
CA GLN A 41 -11.16 2.38 4.73
C GLN A 41 -9.75 2.50 4.16
N ARG A 42 -9.16 1.39 3.70
CA ARG A 42 -7.77 1.28 3.28
C ARG A 42 -6.81 1.76 4.37
N GLN A 43 -7.04 1.38 5.61
CA GLN A 43 -6.21 1.79 6.75
C GLN A 43 -5.48 0.62 7.38
N CYS A 44 -4.35 0.91 7.99
CA CYS A 44 -3.60 -0.06 8.78
C CYS A 44 -3.10 0.61 10.04
N SER A 45 -3.28 -0.02 11.20
CA SER A 45 -2.85 0.53 12.49
C SER A 45 -1.33 0.76 12.60
N CYS A 46 -0.52 0.22 11.68
CA CYS A 46 0.91 0.51 11.60
C CYS A 46 1.23 1.90 11.02
N ARG A 47 0.23 2.63 10.47
CA ARG A 47 0.31 4.00 9.92
C ARG A 47 1.27 4.21 8.75
N VAL A 48 1.99 3.17 8.30
CA VAL A 48 2.86 3.23 7.11
C VAL A 48 2.06 3.59 5.86
N PHE A 49 0.82 3.12 5.76
CA PHE A 49 -0.06 3.47 4.63
C PHE A 49 -0.39 4.97 4.60
N ASP A 50 -0.66 5.56 5.76
CA ASP A 50 -1.05 6.96 5.89
C ASP A 50 0.12 7.89 5.52
N LEU A 51 1.34 7.50 5.91
CA LEU A 51 2.57 8.27 5.74
C LEU A 51 3.19 8.12 4.34
N ASP A 52 3.43 6.90 3.88
CA ASP A 52 4.15 6.66 2.62
C ASP A 52 3.23 6.73 1.39
N LYS A 53 1.90 6.77 1.57
CA LYS A 53 0.89 6.54 0.51
C LYS A 53 1.11 5.24 -0.28
N LEU A 54 1.91 4.32 0.26
CA LEU A 54 2.23 3.00 -0.27
C LEU A 54 1.69 1.93 0.67
N THR A 55 1.17 0.85 0.09
CA THR A 55 0.72 -0.34 0.84
C THR A 55 1.83 -0.85 1.76
N CYS A 56 1.49 -0.98 3.05
CA CYS A 56 2.38 -1.54 4.05
C CYS A 56 2.37 -3.07 3.98
N VAL A 57 3.32 -3.73 4.65
CA VAL A 57 3.40 -5.20 4.66
C VAL A 57 2.14 -5.88 5.17
N HIS A 58 1.47 -5.31 6.19
CA HIS A 58 0.24 -5.89 6.75
C HIS A 58 -0.93 -5.78 5.77
N ALA A 59 -1.09 -4.61 5.15
CA ALA A 59 -2.15 -4.40 4.16
C ALA A 59 -1.98 -5.37 2.99
N LEU A 60 -0.74 -5.55 2.50
CA LEU A 60 -0.44 -6.52 1.45
C LEU A 60 -0.83 -7.96 1.83
N ALA A 61 -0.60 -8.36 3.07
CA ALA A 61 -0.98 -9.70 3.55
C ALA A 61 -2.51 -9.86 3.60
N ALA A 62 -3.22 -8.85 4.10
CA ALA A 62 -4.68 -8.84 4.13
C ALA A 62 -5.30 -8.85 2.71
N TYR A 63 -4.72 -8.10 1.76
CA TYR A 63 -5.16 -8.10 0.37
C TYR A 63 -4.96 -9.46 -0.30
N GLU A 64 -3.82 -10.12 -0.04
CA GLU A 64 -3.57 -11.47 -0.52
C GLU A 64 -4.60 -12.45 0.04
N GLN A 65 -4.88 -12.39 1.35
CA GLN A 65 -5.90 -13.23 2.00
C GLN A 65 -7.31 -12.97 1.44
N ALA A 66 -7.62 -11.71 1.12
CA ALA A 66 -8.88 -11.30 0.54
C ALA A 66 -8.98 -11.56 -0.98
N ARG A 67 -7.91 -12.05 -1.62
CA ARG A 67 -7.79 -12.22 -3.08
C ARG A 67 -8.10 -10.95 -3.87
N ILE A 68 -7.69 -9.79 -3.33
CA ILE A 68 -7.84 -8.50 -4.00
C ILE A 68 -6.51 -8.17 -4.68
N GLU A 69 -6.55 -7.80 -5.95
CA GLU A 69 -5.37 -7.43 -6.72
C GLU A 69 -4.62 -6.25 -6.10
N VAL A 70 -3.45 -6.55 -5.53
CA VAL A 70 -2.56 -5.61 -4.83
C VAL A 70 -2.17 -4.39 -5.69
N TYR A 71 -2.13 -4.57 -7.02
CA TYR A 71 -1.71 -3.53 -7.95
C TYR A 71 -2.78 -2.44 -8.13
N ASP A 72 -4.06 -2.74 -7.91
CA ASP A 72 -5.14 -1.74 -7.95
C ASP A 72 -5.21 -0.87 -6.68
N LEU A 73 -4.42 -1.22 -5.67
CA LEU A 73 -4.45 -0.63 -4.34
C LEU A 73 -3.29 0.33 -4.07
N CYS A 74 -2.31 0.36 -4.99
CA CYS A 74 -1.31 1.41 -4.99
C CYS A 74 -2.01 2.74 -5.29
N SER A 75 -1.76 3.76 -4.47
CA SER A 75 -2.29 5.10 -4.72
C SER A 75 -2.01 5.50 -6.17
N ASN A 76 -2.98 6.15 -6.82
CA ASN A 76 -2.83 6.68 -8.18
C ASN A 76 -1.54 7.53 -8.30
N TYR A 77 -1.07 8.12 -7.21
CA TYR A 77 0.21 8.84 -7.12
C TYR A 77 1.41 8.08 -7.71
N TYR A 78 1.40 6.75 -7.67
CA TYR A 78 2.47 5.91 -8.21
C TYR A 78 2.19 5.33 -9.61
N LYS A 79 1.03 5.66 -10.20
CA LYS A 79 0.74 5.29 -11.59
C LYS A 79 1.51 6.20 -12.54
N LEU A 80 2.02 5.60 -13.61
CA LEU A 80 2.76 6.32 -14.65
C LEU A 80 1.91 7.46 -15.24
N GLU A 81 0.61 7.24 -15.42
CA GLU A 81 -0.33 8.27 -15.88
C GLU A 81 -0.36 9.50 -14.97
N THR A 82 -0.49 9.33 -13.65
CA THR A 82 -0.50 10.46 -12.72
C THR A 82 0.82 11.22 -12.74
N TRP A 83 1.94 10.49 -12.87
CA TRP A 83 3.25 11.09 -12.99
C TRP A 83 3.39 11.88 -14.30
N ALA A 84 2.94 11.31 -15.42
CA ALA A 84 2.93 11.97 -16.72
C ALA A 84 2.04 13.22 -16.71
N LEU A 85 0.87 13.15 -16.09
CA LEU A 85 -0.05 14.28 -15.93
C LEU A 85 0.54 15.40 -15.06
N ALA A 86 1.27 15.07 -13.99
CA ALA A 86 1.90 16.09 -13.14
C ALA A 86 2.99 16.90 -13.85
N TYR A 87 3.61 16.33 -14.89
CA TYR A 87 4.69 16.94 -15.68
C TYR A 87 4.27 17.27 -17.12
N VAL A 88 2.98 17.18 -17.45
CA VAL A 88 2.49 17.50 -18.80
C VAL A 88 2.54 19.00 -19.08
N ASP A 89 2.39 19.81 -18.04
CA ASP A 89 2.42 21.27 -18.13
C ASP A 89 3.85 21.81 -18.19
N THR A 90 3.99 22.95 -18.88
CA THR A 90 5.29 23.61 -19.05
C THR A 90 5.76 24.19 -17.71
N ILE A 91 6.92 23.71 -17.22
CA ILE A 91 7.58 24.28 -16.05
C ILE A 91 8.35 25.53 -16.50
N TYR A 92 7.88 26.71 -16.11
CA TYR A 92 8.58 27.96 -16.40
C TYR A 92 9.78 28.15 -15.46
N PRO A 93 10.93 28.59 -15.99
CA PRO A 93 12.08 28.93 -15.16
C PRO A 93 11.78 30.14 -14.27
N VAL A 94 12.35 30.14 -13.05
CA VAL A 94 12.28 31.31 -12.17
C VAL A 94 13.10 32.45 -12.81
N PRO A 95 12.52 33.65 -13.01
CA PRO A 95 13.27 34.79 -13.52
C PRO A 95 14.45 35.12 -12.59
N GLN A 96 15.61 35.44 -13.18
CA GLN A 96 16.77 35.93 -12.45
C GLN A 96 16.63 37.41 -12.09
#